data_AF-A0A151SWD5-F1
#
_entry.id   AF-A0A151SWD5-F1
#
_cell.length_a   1.000
_cell.length_b   1.000
_cell.length_c   1.000
_cell.angle_alpha   90.00
_cell.angle_beta   90.00
_cell.angle_gamma   90.00
#
_symmetry.space_group_name_H-M   'P 1'
#
loop_
_entity.id
_entity.type
_entity.pdbx_description
1 polymer ?
#
loop_
_entity_poly.entity_id
_entity_poly.type
_entity_poly.pdbx_seq_one_letter_code
_entity_poly.pdbx_strand_id
1 'polypeptide(L)'
;MVKNANRKWRMCVDYIDLNKACPKDACPLPNIDRLVDGTGGHQIFSFLDAYSRYPDEILSTKIIGERQFKTAVELFESASGELVGKIDYRHVYLNFTDIEVKLDSNKVVKTCPAALGPGFAAGTTDGPGAFGFQQGDTEINPFWKGLRDLLKEPSQYQVDCQNPKQVLLSTGEMFDPYPWAPAILPIQIIRLGKLIILSVPGEFTTMAGRRLREAVKETLISSSNGEFNNETHVVIAGLTNTYSQYIATFEEYKQQRYEAASTLYGPHTLSAYIQEFKKLARAMVEGINIPLKGPSPPDLSSVQIKLLLGPFGDSPPEGIKFGDIKEDISFPKEGYFTKGDTSCATFWSANPRYDLLTEGTFAAVERLQGERWIAVYDDDDLSLFLKWKVDNSSYQGLATIEWEIPNEAVSGVYRLKHFGATRVTILSPISYFVGASSAFAVQ
;
A
#
# COMPACT_ATOMS: atom_id res chain seq x y z
N MET A 1 13.53 -3.14 0.40
CA MET A 1 12.98 -4.52 0.43
C MET A 1 12.08 -4.66 1.64
N VAL A 2 10.81 -5.01 1.45
CA VAL A 2 9.79 -5.22 2.48
C VAL A 2 9.51 -6.70 2.57
N LYS A 3 9.77 -7.32 3.72
CA LYS A 3 9.47 -8.74 3.91
C LYS A 3 8.00 -8.89 4.25
N ASN A 4 7.28 -9.70 3.50
CA ASN A 4 5.87 -9.93 3.76
C ASN A 4 5.67 -11.02 4.83
N ALA A 5 4.43 -11.22 5.26
CA ALA A 5 4.06 -12.17 6.31
C ALA A 5 4.45 -13.63 6.00
N ASN A 6 4.62 -13.98 4.72
CA ASN A 6 4.98 -15.33 4.26
C ASN A 6 6.51 -15.54 4.22
N ARG A 7 7.27 -14.65 4.88
CA ARG A 7 8.74 -14.66 4.99
C ARG A 7 9.47 -14.54 3.64
N LYS A 8 8.77 -14.17 2.56
CA LYS A 8 9.36 -13.79 1.26
C LYS A 8 9.68 -12.29 1.24
N TRP A 9 10.72 -11.93 0.51
CA TRP A 9 11.16 -10.54 0.38
C TRP A 9 10.50 -9.87 -0.83
N ARG A 10 9.89 -8.70 -0.65
CA ARG A 10 9.45 -7.80 -1.72
C ARG A 10 10.45 -6.66 -1.85
N MET A 11 10.62 -6.09 -3.04
CA MET A 11 11.39 -4.86 -3.24
C MET A 11 10.42 -3.69 -3.41
N CYS A 12 10.64 -2.59 -2.70
CA CYS A 12 9.95 -1.32 -2.93
C CYS A 12 11.02 -0.32 -3.37
N VAL A 13 10.74 0.43 -4.44
CA VAL A 13 11.68 1.38 -5.06
C VAL A 13 11.13 2.80 -4.88
N ASP A 14 12.02 3.72 -4.51
CA ASP A 14 11.70 5.10 -4.20
C ASP A 14 11.87 5.99 -5.45
N TYR A 15 10.77 6.56 -5.95
CA TYR A 15 10.65 7.26 -7.23
C TYR A 15 10.74 8.78 -7.19
N ILE A 16 11.02 9.28 -6.01
CA ILE A 16 11.10 10.67 -5.64
C ILE A 16 11.98 11.53 -6.59
N ASP A 17 13.12 11.01 -7.02
CA ASP A 17 14.08 11.77 -7.84
C ASP A 17 13.75 11.66 -9.32
N LEU A 18 13.07 10.58 -9.70
CA LEU A 18 12.54 10.37 -11.03
C LEU A 18 11.38 11.33 -11.33
N ASN A 19 10.50 11.55 -10.34
CA ASN A 19 9.40 12.50 -10.43
C ASN A 19 9.86 13.96 -10.61
N LYS A 20 11.13 14.27 -10.31
CA LYS A 20 11.73 15.59 -10.54
C LYS A 20 12.37 15.73 -11.92
N ALA A 21 12.75 14.62 -12.54
CA ALA A 21 13.37 14.60 -13.87
C ALA A 21 12.34 14.57 -15.02
N CYS A 22 11.07 14.27 -14.71
CA CYS A 22 9.97 14.24 -15.68
C CYS A 22 9.22 15.59 -15.74
N PRO A 23 9.05 16.22 -16.92
CA PRO A 23 8.18 17.37 -17.10
C PRO A 23 6.73 17.00 -16.79
N LYS A 24 6.00 17.88 -16.09
CA LYS A 24 4.56 17.71 -15.83
C LYS A 24 3.78 18.12 -17.08
N ASP A 25 3.07 17.17 -17.68
CA ASP A 25 2.21 17.43 -18.84
C ASP A 25 0.76 17.61 -18.36
N ALA A 26 0.30 18.86 -18.29
CA ALA A 26 -1.01 19.19 -17.74
C ALA A 26 -2.07 19.14 -18.85
N CYS A 27 -2.95 18.14 -18.82
CA CYS A 27 -4.13 18.10 -19.69
C CYS A 27 -5.18 19.12 -19.22
N PRO A 28 -5.71 19.99 -20.09
CA PRO A 28 -6.81 20.88 -19.72
C PRO A 28 -8.07 20.08 -19.41
N LEU A 29 -8.66 20.34 -18.24
CA LEU A 29 -9.88 19.67 -17.77
C LEU A 29 -11.14 20.48 -18.17
N PRO A 30 -12.29 19.82 -18.36
CA PRO A 30 -13.57 20.50 -18.51
C PRO A 30 -13.97 21.24 -17.21
N ASN A 31 -14.77 22.29 -17.34
CA ASN A 31 -15.32 23.02 -16.20
C ASN A 31 -16.19 22.08 -15.33
N ILE A 32 -15.93 22.10 -14.02
CA ILE A 32 -16.61 21.30 -13.00
C ILE A 32 -18.13 21.50 -12.98
N ASP A 33 -18.62 22.70 -13.28
CA ASP A 33 -20.06 23.01 -13.31
C ASP A 33 -20.77 22.17 -14.38
N ARG A 34 -20.09 21.92 -15.51
CA ARG A 34 -20.60 21.06 -16.59
C ARG A 34 -20.69 19.58 -16.20
N LEU A 35 -19.83 19.12 -15.29
CA LEU A 35 -19.83 17.75 -14.79
C LEU A 35 -20.90 17.58 -13.71
N VAL A 36 -21.12 18.59 -12.88
CA VAL A 36 -22.15 18.61 -11.83
C VAL A 36 -23.55 18.72 -12.42
N ASP A 37 -23.77 19.62 -13.39
CA ASP A 37 -25.06 19.76 -14.08
C ASP A 37 -25.47 18.47 -14.79
N GLY A 38 -24.50 17.70 -15.31
CA GLY A 38 -24.73 16.38 -15.92
C GLY A 38 -25.20 15.29 -14.94
N THR A 39 -25.08 15.51 -13.62
CA THR A 39 -25.55 14.58 -12.58
C THR A 39 -26.94 14.93 -12.04
N GLY A 40 -27.50 16.09 -12.39
CA GLY A 40 -28.82 16.53 -11.95
C GLY A 40 -29.95 15.59 -12.44
N GLY A 41 -30.74 15.05 -11.50
CA GLY A 41 -31.90 14.19 -11.78
C GLY A 41 -31.78 12.72 -11.36
N HIS A 42 -30.61 12.29 -10.88
CA HIS A 42 -30.38 10.91 -10.41
C HIS A 42 -30.62 10.79 -8.89
N GLN A 43 -31.32 9.75 -8.45
CA GLN A 43 -31.71 9.54 -7.04
C GLN A 43 -30.74 8.67 -6.22
N ILE A 44 -29.79 8.00 -6.87
CA ILE A 44 -28.78 7.14 -6.24
C ILE A 44 -27.41 7.49 -6.84
N PHE A 45 -26.42 7.71 -5.98
CA PHE A 45 -25.01 7.83 -6.34
C PHE A 45 -24.28 6.58 -5.88
N SER A 46 -23.56 5.94 -6.80
CA SER A 46 -22.57 4.92 -6.46
C SER A 46 -21.19 5.51 -6.68
N PHE A 47 -20.34 5.43 -5.67
CA PHE A 47 -18.92 5.72 -5.83
C PHE A 47 -18.22 4.40 -6.12
N LEU A 48 -17.68 4.28 -7.33
CA LEU A 48 -16.60 3.35 -7.57
C LEU A 48 -15.34 3.97 -6.96
N ASP A 49 -14.63 3.23 -6.12
CA ASP A 49 -13.20 3.46 -5.98
C ASP A 49 -12.55 2.98 -7.28
N ALA A 50 -12.48 3.90 -8.23
CA ALA A 50 -11.68 3.74 -9.42
C ALA A 50 -10.32 4.34 -9.09
N TYR A 51 -9.34 3.45 -8.90
CA TYR A 51 -7.96 3.75 -9.27
C TYR A 51 -7.99 4.53 -10.61
N SER A 52 -7.22 5.61 -10.68
CA SER A 52 -7.53 6.70 -11.61
C SER A 52 -7.19 6.35 -13.07
N ARG A 53 -8.24 6.29 -13.91
CA ARG A 53 -8.28 6.54 -15.38
C ARG A 53 -6.94 6.49 -16.12
N TYR A 54 -6.40 5.29 -16.29
CA TYR A 54 -5.77 4.89 -17.55
C TYR A 54 -6.80 4.10 -18.38
N PRO A 55 -6.73 4.08 -19.72
CA PRO A 55 -7.54 3.15 -20.51
C PRO A 55 -7.29 1.68 -20.12
N ASP A 56 -6.11 1.41 -19.55
CA ASP A 56 -5.65 0.10 -19.08
C ASP A 56 -4.63 0.25 -17.94
N GLU A 57 -5.07 0.04 -16.69
CA GLU A 57 -4.23 0.08 -15.49
C GLU A 57 -3.28 -1.12 -15.35
N ILE A 58 -3.68 -2.25 -15.95
CA ILE A 58 -2.88 -3.47 -15.93
C ILE A 58 -1.64 -3.24 -16.79
N LEU A 59 -1.82 -2.65 -17.97
CA LEU A 59 -0.70 -2.26 -18.84
C LEU A 59 0.21 -1.23 -18.17
N SER A 60 -0.35 -0.21 -17.52
CA SER A 60 0.44 0.77 -16.76
C SER A 60 1.29 0.09 -15.68
N THR A 61 0.69 -0.84 -14.92
CA THR A 61 1.38 -1.63 -13.90
C THR A 61 2.52 -2.45 -14.50
N LYS A 62 2.27 -3.14 -15.62
CA LYS A 62 3.27 -3.92 -16.35
C LYS A 62 4.43 -3.04 -16.83
N ILE A 63 4.16 -1.90 -17.47
CA ILE A 63 5.19 -0.98 -17.98
C ILE A 63 6.07 -0.45 -16.85
N ILE A 64 5.48 -0.02 -15.74
CA ILE A 64 6.23 0.53 -14.60
C ILE A 64 7.01 -0.57 -13.87
N GLY A 65 6.45 -1.78 -13.74
CA GLY A 65 7.14 -2.95 -13.21
C GLY A 65 8.34 -3.34 -14.06
N GLU A 66 8.18 -3.42 -15.39
CA GLU A 66 9.25 -3.79 -16.32
C GLU A 66 10.42 -2.79 -16.30
N ARG A 67 10.14 -1.48 -16.21
CA ARG A 67 11.19 -0.46 -16.12
C ARG A 67 12.06 -0.62 -14.88
N GLN A 68 11.44 -0.92 -13.72
CA GLN A 68 12.16 -1.20 -12.49
C GLN A 68 12.96 -2.48 -12.60
N PHE A 69 12.33 -3.53 -13.10
CA PHE A 69 12.96 -4.84 -13.26
C PHE A 69 14.22 -4.76 -14.11
N LYS A 70 14.15 -4.12 -15.29
CA LYS A 70 15.30 -3.94 -16.19
C LYS A 70 16.45 -3.24 -15.49
N THR A 71 16.18 -2.10 -14.85
CA THR A 71 17.20 -1.34 -14.10
C THR A 71 17.79 -2.17 -12.96
N ALA A 72 16.96 -2.91 -12.22
CA ALA A 72 17.42 -3.75 -11.11
C ALA A 72 18.30 -4.91 -11.58
N VAL A 73 17.94 -5.55 -12.70
CA VAL A 73 18.75 -6.62 -13.32
C VAL A 73 20.08 -6.05 -13.82
N GLU A 74 20.06 -4.92 -14.52
CA GLU A 74 21.30 -4.26 -14.98
C GLU A 74 22.25 -3.93 -13.81
N LEU A 75 21.73 -3.41 -12.70
CA LEU A 75 22.52 -3.13 -11.50
C LEU A 75 23.00 -4.42 -10.80
N PHE A 76 22.19 -5.48 -10.81
CA PHE A 76 22.55 -6.77 -10.22
C PHE A 76 23.66 -7.46 -11.02
N GLU A 77 23.54 -7.51 -12.35
CA GLU A 77 24.51 -8.13 -13.24
C GLU A 77 25.84 -7.36 -13.31
N SER A 78 25.80 -6.03 -13.16
CA SER A 78 27.00 -5.18 -13.11
C SER A 78 27.62 -5.03 -11.72
N ALA A 79 27.01 -5.61 -10.68
CA ALA A 79 27.49 -5.49 -9.31
C ALA A 79 28.86 -6.17 -9.17
N SER A 80 29.87 -5.37 -8.78
CA SER A 80 31.25 -5.83 -8.54
C SER A 80 31.74 -5.61 -7.11
N GLY A 81 31.09 -4.70 -6.36
CA GLY A 81 31.44 -4.39 -4.98
C GLY A 81 30.88 -5.45 -4.02
N GLU A 82 31.77 -6.17 -3.33
CA GLU A 82 31.38 -7.07 -2.24
C GLU A 82 31.09 -6.26 -0.96
N LEU A 83 29.97 -6.56 -0.32
CA LEU A 83 29.61 -5.94 0.96
C LEU A 83 30.30 -6.66 2.12
N VAL A 84 31.41 -6.10 2.60
CA VAL A 84 32.18 -6.66 3.72
C VAL A 84 32.04 -5.81 4.98
N GLY A 85 32.02 -6.47 6.14
CA GLY A 85 32.15 -5.81 7.44
C GLY A 85 31.18 -6.33 8.49
N LYS A 86 31.10 -5.59 9.60
CA LYS A 86 30.29 -5.98 10.77
C LYS A 86 28.79 -5.88 10.46
N ILE A 87 28.02 -6.78 11.08
CA ILE A 87 26.57 -6.68 11.16
C ILE A 87 26.22 -6.13 12.54
N ASP A 88 25.40 -5.09 12.59
CA ASP A 88 24.98 -4.47 13.84
C ASP A 88 23.59 -3.83 13.69
N TYR A 89 22.90 -3.56 14.80
CA TYR A 89 21.63 -2.84 14.77
C TYR A 89 21.37 -2.04 16.05
N ARG A 90 20.58 -0.98 15.95
CA ARG A 90 19.96 -0.31 17.09
C ARG A 90 18.48 -0.11 16.82
N HIS A 91 17.66 -0.31 17.85
CA HIS A 91 16.22 -0.17 17.79
C HIS A 91 15.72 0.51 19.06
N VAL A 92 14.74 1.40 18.93
CA VAL A 92 14.09 2.04 20.08
C VAL A 92 12.63 2.36 19.76
N TYR A 93 11.77 2.24 20.77
CA TYR A 93 10.41 2.78 20.74
C TYR A 93 10.42 4.19 21.33
N LEU A 94 9.75 5.13 20.68
CA LEU A 94 9.72 6.53 21.10
C LEU A 94 8.29 7.01 21.20
N ASN A 95 7.97 7.77 22.25
CA ASN A 95 6.70 8.49 22.30
C ASN A 95 6.81 9.77 21.46
N PHE A 96 6.20 9.77 20.28
CA PHE A 96 6.25 10.89 19.33
C PHE A 96 5.29 12.04 19.68
N THR A 97 4.49 11.93 20.73
CA THR A 97 3.50 12.98 21.06
C THR A 97 4.10 14.22 21.72
N ASP A 98 5.32 14.14 22.28
CA ASP A 98 5.97 15.26 23.00
C ASP A 98 7.51 15.16 23.02
N ILE A 99 8.14 14.82 21.88
CA ILE A 99 9.61 14.76 21.78
C ILE A 99 10.17 16.18 21.73
N GLU A 100 11.08 16.50 22.65
CA GLU A 100 11.89 17.71 22.56
C GLU A 100 12.94 17.61 21.46
N VAL A 101 12.93 18.59 20.55
CA VAL A 101 13.84 18.69 19.42
C VAL A 101 14.69 19.95 19.57
N LYS A 102 16.01 19.77 19.60
CA LYS A 102 16.97 20.89 19.60
C LYS A 102 17.29 21.28 18.17
N LEU A 103 16.90 22.49 17.77
CA LEU A 103 17.24 23.06 16.47
C LEU A 103 18.61 23.74 16.52
N ASP A 104 19.25 23.94 15.36
CA ASP A 104 20.59 24.54 15.24
C ASP A 104 20.66 25.99 15.79
N SER A 105 19.51 26.66 15.93
CA SER A 105 19.38 28.00 16.50
C SER A 105 19.36 28.03 18.05
N ASN A 106 19.73 26.94 18.73
CA ASN A 106 19.54 26.72 20.18
C ASN A 106 18.07 26.82 20.65
N LYS A 107 17.12 26.90 19.72
CA LYS A 107 15.69 26.85 20.03
C LYS A 107 15.28 25.40 20.28
N VAL A 108 14.62 25.16 21.40
CA VAL A 108 13.96 23.88 21.69
C VAL A 108 12.52 23.97 21.20
N VAL A 109 12.12 23.02 20.37
CA VAL A 109 10.74 22.84 19.90
C VAL A 109 10.26 21.44 20.29
N LYS A 110 8.98 21.16 20.09
CA LYS A 110 8.41 19.84 20.40
C LYS A 110 7.63 19.27 19.23
N THR A 111 7.52 17.94 19.18
CA THR A 111 6.47 17.30 18.38
C THR A 111 5.11 17.45 19.07
N CYS A 112 4.05 17.14 18.35
CA CYS A 112 2.67 17.39 18.77
C CYS A 112 1.87 16.08 18.94
N PRO A 113 0.78 16.11 19.71
CA PRO A 113 -0.25 15.08 19.64
C PRO A 113 -0.75 14.92 18.19
N ALA A 114 -0.83 13.67 17.72
CA ALA A 114 -1.12 13.36 16.31
C ALA A 114 -2.39 14.04 15.78
N ALA A 115 -2.31 14.63 14.59
CA ALA A 115 -3.46 15.27 13.95
C ALA A 115 -3.38 15.19 12.41
N LEU A 116 -4.54 15.06 11.78
CA LEU A 116 -4.71 15.15 10.33
C LEU A 116 -5.35 16.48 9.97
N GLY A 117 -4.84 17.10 8.89
CA GLY A 117 -5.37 18.35 8.35
C GLY A 117 -6.38 18.15 7.21
N PRO A 118 -6.99 19.23 6.69
CA PRO A 118 -7.92 19.18 5.57
C PRO A 118 -7.36 18.50 4.32
N GLY A 119 -6.09 18.77 4.00
CA GLY A 119 -5.41 18.18 2.85
C GLY A 119 -5.36 16.64 2.85
N PHE A 120 -5.49 15.99 4.02
CA PHE A 120 -5.62 14.53 4.11
C PHE A 120 -6.94 14.06 3.48
N ALA A 121 -8.04 14.76 3.76
CA ALA A 121 -9.34 14.39 3.23
C ALA A 121 -9.49 14.73 1.74
N ALA A 122 -8.58 15.52 1.14
CA ALA A 122 -8.55 15.78 -0.29
C ALA A 122 -8.00 14.60 -1.13
N GLY A 123 -7.31 13.64 -0.49
CA GLY A 123 -6.63 12.55 -1.18
C GLY A 123 -5.51 13.03 -2.09
N THR A 124 -5.07 12.17 -3.01
CA THR A 124 -4.03 12.48 -4.00
C THR A 124 -4.58 12.35 -5.42
N THR A 125 -3.71 12.59 -6.41
CA THR A 125 -4.03 12.28 -7.81
C THR A 125 -4.15 10.77 -8.08
N ASP A 126 -3.61 9.95 -7.19
CA ASP A 126 -3.63 8.48 -7.30
C ASP A 126 -4.89 7.88 -6.65
N GLY A 127 -5.58 8.66 -5.81
CA GLY A 127 -6.86 8.33 -5.19
C GLY A 127 -7.53 9.59 -4.64
N PRO A 128 -8.60 10.11 -5.29
CA PRO A 128 -9.25 11.35 -4.85
C PRO A 128 -9.92 11.14 -3.50
N GLY A 129 -9.87 12.17 -2.66
CA GLY A 129 -10.44 12.12 -1.32
C GLY A 129 -11.94 12.44 -1.26
N ALA A 130 -12.40 12.73 -0.05
CA ALA A 130 -13.79 13.06 0.25
C ALA A 130 -14.22 14.41 -0.36
N PHE A 131 -15.51 14.52 -0.66
CA PHE A 131 -16.10 15.74 -1.22
C PHE A 131 -15.84 16.97 -0.34
N GLY A 132 -15.49 18.09 -0.99
CA GLY A 132 -15.38 19.39 -0.33
C GLY A 132 -14.02 19.72 0.28
N PHE A 133 -12.98 18.95 -0.04
CA PHE A 133 -11.59 19.22 0.36
C PHE A 133 -10.69 19.38 -0.87
N GLN A 134 -9.74 20.33 -0.78
CA GLN A 134 -8.64 20.51 -1.74
C GLN A 134 -7.29 20.41 -1.04
N GLN A 135 -6.28 19.96 -1.78
CA GLN A 135 -4.92 19.95 -1.24
C GLN A 135 -4.41 21.37 -1.04
N GLY A 136 -3.85 21.65 0.13
CA GLY A 136 -3.39 22.99 0.51
C GLY A 136 -4.43 23.80 1.28
N ASP A 137 -5.61 23.24 1.56
CA ASP A 137 -6.63 23.89 2.37
C ASP A 137 -6.10 24.23 3.78
N THR A 138 -6.13 25.52 4.10
CA THR A 138 -5.79 26.06 5.42
C THR A 138 -7.02 26.44 6.23
N GLU A 139 -8.22 26.09 5.76
CA GLU A 139 -9.50 26.35 6.42
C GLU A 139 -10.38 25.10 6.37
N ILE A 140 -11.29 24.96 7.34
CA ILE A 140 -12.25 23.85 7.39
C ILE A 140 -13.65 24.46 7.25
N ASN A 141 -14.44 23.98 6.29
CA ASN A 141 -15.83 24.38 6.13
C ASN A 141 -16.63 24.15 7.45
N PRO A 142 -17.54 25.06 7.85
CA PRO A 142 -18.37 24.92 9.04
C PRO A 142 -19.04 23.56 9.25
N PHE A 143 -19.50 22.91 8.18
CA PHE A 143 -20.09 21.57 8.25
C PHE A 143 -19.11 20.53 8.79
N TRP A 144 -17.92 20.45 8.19
CA TRP A 144 -16.86 19.52 8.60
C TRP A 144 -16.30 19.86 9.98
N LYS A 145 -16.25 21.15 10.32
CA LYS A 145 -15.88 21.61 11.66
C LYS A 145 -16.88 21.11 12.71
N GLY A 146 -18.18 21.21 12.44
CA GLY A 146 -19.23 20.70 13.32
C GLY A 146 -19.15 19.18 13.52
N LEU A 147 -18.91 18.42 12.45
CA LEU A 147 -18.71 16.97 12.55
C LEU A 147 -17.45 16.60 13.35
N ARG A 148 -16.34 17.32 13.12
CA ARG A 148 -15.13 17.17 13.94
C ARG A 148 -15.43 17.42 15.41
N ASP A 149 -16.11 18.52 15.75
CA ASP A 149 -16.35 18.90 17.14
C ASP A 149 -17.33 17.96 17.85
N LEU A 150 -18.24 17.33 17.09
CA LEU A 150 -19.09 16.23 17.59
C LEU A 150 -18.27 14.97 17.93
N LEU A 151 -17.23 14.66 17.16
CA LEU A 151 -16.34 13.52 17.41
C LEU A 151 -15.33 13.83 18.52
N LYS A 152 -14.55 14.89 18.34
CA LYS A 152 -13.53 15.41 19.26
C LYS A 152 -13.08 16.81 18.81
N GLU A 153 -13.47 17.82 19.58
CA GLU A 153 -12.89 19.16 19.45
C GLU A 153 -11.40 19.13 19.87
N PRO A 154 -10.46 19.63 19.04
CA PRO A 154 -9.04 19.62 19.35
C PRO A 154 -8.71 20.61 20.47
N SER A 155 -7.81 20.24 21.38
CA SER A 155 -7.34 21.16 22.42
C SER A 155 -6.60 22.37 21.81
N GLN A 156 -6.62 23.50 22.53
CA GLN A 156 -5.87 24.69 22.11
C GLN A 156 -4.37 24.38 21.96
N TYR A 157 -3.83 23.53 22.84
CA TYR A 157 -2.44 23.07 22.75
C TYR A 157 -2.15 22.35 21.43
N GLN A 158 -3.02 21.42 21.00
CA GLN A 158 -2.84 20.73 19.73
C GLN A 158 -2.96 21.69 18.54
N VAL A 159 -3.93 22.62 18.57
CA VAL A 159 -4.09 23.64 17.52
C VAL A 159 -2.82 24.50 17.39
N ASP A 160 -2.30 25.00 18.51
CA ASP A 160 -1.11 25.85 18.54
C ASP A 160 0.15 25.10 18.08
N CYS A 161 0.30 23.84 18.52
CA CYS A 161 1.45 23.01 18.18
C CYS A 161 1.46 22.61 16.69
N GLN A 162 0.29 22.29 16.12
CA GLN A 162 0.16 21.81 14.74
C GLN A 162 0.26 22.93 13.69
N ASN A 163 0.12 24.19 14.09
CA ASN A 163 0.17 25.37 13.21
C ASN A 163 1.33 25.31 12.18
N PRO A 164 1.10 25.57 10.87
CA PRO A 164 -0.12 26.10 10.23
C PRO A 164 -1.22 25.08 9.90
N LYS A 165 -1.08 23.81 10.29
CA LYS A 165 -2.14 22.82 10.04
C LYS A 165 -3.38 23.15 10.85
N GLN A 166 -4.51 23.32 10.17
CA GLN A 166 -5.81 23.24 10.82
C GLN A 166 -6.12 21.79 11.15
N VAL A 167 -6.55 21.51 12.38
CA VAL A 167 -6.85 20.14 12.80
C VAL A 167 -8.25 19.75 12.31
N LEU A 168 -8.29 18.82 11.34
CA LEU A 168 -9.52 18.18 10.87
C LEU A 168 -9.87 16.96 11.74
N LEU A 169 -8.88 16.12 12.07
CA LEU A 169 -9.07 14.97 12.97
C LEU A 169 -8.02 15.00 14.09
N SER A 170 -8.51 15.07 15.33
CA SER A 170 -7.69 15.13 16.56
C SER A 170 -7.24 13.73 17.03
N THR A 171 -6.68 12.94 16.12
CA THR A 171 -6.40 11.50 16.37
C THR A 171 -5.52 11.20 17.59
N GLY A 172 -4.64 12.12 17.98
CA GLY A 172 -3.78 12.03 19.17
C GLY A 172 -4.47 12.39 20.49
N GLU A 173 -5.72 12.84 20.45
CA GLU A 173 -6.56 13.11 21.62
C GLU A 173 -7.87 12.28 21.61
N MET A 174 -7.98 11.34 20.67
CA MET A 174 -9.09 10.40 20.52
C MET A 174 -8.67 9.01 21.00
N PHE A 175 -9.27 8.55 22.10
CA PHE A 175 -8.89 7.31 22.78
C PHE A 175 -10.03 6.30 22.93
N ASP A 176 -11.24 6.64 22.49
CA ASP A 176 -12.41 5.77 22.55
C ASP A 176 -12.76 5.26 21.14
N PRO A 177 -12.99 3.94 20.94
CA PRO A 177 -12.83 2.86 21.93
C PRO A 177 -11.36 2.51 22.26
N TYR A 178 -10.41 3.00 21.47
CA TYR A 178 -8.96 2.87 21.66
C TYR A 178 -8.24 4.02 20.92
N PRO A 179 -6.93 4.27 21.13
CA PRO A 179 -6.20 5.34 20.45
C PRO A 179 -6.30 5.27 18.92
N TRP A 180 -6.64 6.39 18.27
CA TRP A 180 -6.87 6.45 16.80
C TRP A 180 -5.59 6.63 15.98
N ALA A 181 -4.48 7.04 16.62
CA ALA A 181 -3.16 7.12 16.02
C ALA A 181 -2.10 6.56 16.97
N PRO A 182 -1.01 5.95 16.46
CA PRO A 182 0.06 5.44 17.30
C PRO A 182 0.80 6.60 17.98
N ALA A 183 0.90 6.56 19.31
CA ALA A 183 1.78 7.47 20.05
C ALA A 183 3.23 6.95 20.08
N ILE A 184 3.39 5.63 20.13
CA ILE A 184 4.67 4.95 20.29
C ILE A 184 5.14 4.41 18.94
N LEU A 185 6.27 4.94 18.45
CA LEU A 185 6.83 4.55 17.16
C LEU A 185 8.18 3.84 17.29
N PRO A 186 8.38 2.69 16.63
CA PRO A 186 9.67 2.05 16.46
C PRO A 186 10.51 2.77 15.40
N ILE A 187 11.75 3.10 15.74
CA ILE A 187 12.79 3.42 14.74
C ILE A 187 13.95 2.45 14.88
N GLN A 188 14.58 2.13 13.75
CA GLN A 188 15.67 1.17 13.71
C GLN A 188 16.71 1.53 12.66
N ILE A 189 17.98 1.35 13.02
CA ILE A 189 19.12 1.40 12.11
C ILE A 189 19.75 0.00 12.06
N ILE A 190 19.99 -0.50 10.85
CA ILE A 190 20.64 -1.80 10.60
C ILE A 190 21.91 -1.54 9.81
N ARG A 191 23.01 -2.14 10.23
CA ARG A 191 24.30 -2.10 9.55
C ARG A 191 24.63 -3.46 8.97
N LEU A 192 25.00 -3.45 7.70
CA LEU A 192 25.57 -4.57 6.96
C LEU A 192 26.86 -4.06 6.32
N GLY A 193 28.00 -4.17 7.04
CA GLY A 193 29.26 -3.60 6.59
C GLY A 193 29.20 -2.08 6.41
N LYS A 194 29.28 -1.62 5.16
CA LYS A 194 29.18 -0.21 4.73
C LYS A 194 27.76 0.20 4.28
N LEU A 195 26.81 -0.74 4.25
CA LEU A 195 25.40 -0.45 3.99
C LEU A 195 24.67 -0.23 5.31
N ILE A 196 23.93 0.87 5.38
CA ILE A 196 23.15 1.28 6.54
C ILE A 196 21.71 1.46 6.09
N ILE A 197 20.80 0.71 6.72
CA ILE A 197 19.38 0.74 6.43
C ILE A 197 18.68 1.47 7.58
N LEU A 198 17.97 2.54 7.26
CA LEU A 198 17.14 3.30 8.19
C LEU A 198 15.68 2.86 8.02
N SER A 199 15.19 2.10 8.99
CA SER A 199 13.80 1.63 9.02
C SER A 199 12.93 2.72 9.65
N VAL A 200 12.14 3.39 8.80
CA VAL A 200 11.24 4.49 9.20
C VAL A 200 9.78 4.05 9.13
N PRO A 201 8.96 4.33 10.17
CA PRO A 201 7.59 3.83 10.28
C PRO A 201 6.55 4.72 9.58
N GLY A 202 6.85 5.16 8.35
CA GLY A 202 5.95 6.02 7.59
C GLY A 202 6.49 6.34 6.19
N GLU A 203 5.84 7.30 5.55
CA GLU A 203 6.09 7.72 4.17
C GLU A 203 6.86 9.05 4.15
N PHE A 204 8.17 8.98 3.95
CA PHE A 204 9.01 10.18 3.86
C PHE A 204 8.90 10.79 2.47
N THR A 205 8.68 12.10 2.41
CA THR A 205 8.82 12.85 1.15
C THR A 205 10.27 12.83 0.66
N THR A 206 10.48 13.28 -0.58
CA THR A 206 11.81 13.34 -1.18
C THR A 206 12.84 13.99 -0.28
N MET A 207 12.55 15.21 0.12
CA MET A 207 13.53 16.01 0.84
C MET A 207 13.64 15.56 2.28
N ALA A 208 12.57 15.02 2.87
CA ALA A 208 12.62 14.39 4.18
C ALA A 208 13.60 13.20 4.19
N GLY A 209 13.48 12.29 3.22
CA GLY A 209 14.36 11.13 3.08
C GLY A 209 15.81 11.52 2.83
N ARG A 210 16.05 12.47 1.91
CA ARG A 210 17.40 13.00 1.61
C ARG A 210 18.08 13.60 2.85
N ARG A 211 17.39 14.50 3.57
CA ARG A 211 17.91 15.14 4.79
C ARG A 211 18.22 14.14 5.88
N LEU A 212 17.37 13.15 6.10
CA LEU A 212 17.62 12.10 7.08
C LEU A 212 18.84 11.25 6.71
N ARG A 213 18.92 10.81 5.45
CA ARG A 213 20.04 10.02 4.93
C ARG A 213 21.38 10.74 5.09
N GLU A 214 21.43 12.01 4.69
CA GLU A 214 22.63 12.84 4.79
C GLU A 214 23.04 13.06 6.25
N ALA A 215 22.12 13.48 7.11
CA ALA A 215 22.41 13.74 8.52
C ALA A 215 22.91 12.50 9.28
N VAL A 216 22.39 11.31 8.96
CA VAL A 216 22.87 10.05 9.53
C VAL A 216 24.24 9.70 8.97
N LYS A 217 24.45 9.80 7.65
CA LYS A 217 25.76 9.54 7.03
C LYS A 217 26.85 10.43 7.61
N GLU A 218 26.60 11.73 7.73
CA GLU A 218 27.52 12.68 8.36
C GLU A 218 27.82 12.33 9.81
N THR A 219 26.80 11.92 10.57
CA THR A 219 26.99 11.51 11.97
C THR A 219 27.86 10.26 12.08
N LEU A 220 27.64 9.26 11.21
CA LEU A 220 28.45 8.05 11.18
C LEU A 220 29.91 8.36 10.82
N ILE A 221 30.14 9.17 9.79
CA ILE A 221 31.49 9.55 9.36
C ILE A 221 32.20 10.35 10.46
N SER A 222 31.57 11.41 10.97
CA SER A 222 32.18 12.31 11.97
C SER A 222 32.40 11.67 13.34
N SER A 223 31.55 10.73 13.74
CA SER A 223 31.67 10.08 15.05
C SER A 223 32.60 8.86 15.00
N SER A 224 32.92 8.34 13.81
CA SER A 224 33.74 7.15 13.64
C SER A 224 35.20 7.50 13.38
N ASN A 225 36.12 6.72 13.96
CA ASN A 225 37.55 6.84 13.69
C ASN A 225 37.91 6.19 12.34
N GLY A 226 37.28 6.63 11.25
CA GLY A 226 37.49 6.15 9.88
C GLY A 226 36.74 4.85 9.52
N GLU A 227 35.93 4.30 10.44
CA GLU A 227 35.14 3.10 10.16
C GLU A 227 34.05 3.36 9.11
N PHE A 228 33.48 4.57 9.08
CA PHE A 228 32.58 5.05 8.03
C PHE A 228 33.24 6.16 7.21
N ASN A 229 32.90 6.22 5.93
CA ASN A 229 33.54 7.09 4.93
C ASN A 229 32.54 7.44 3.81
N ASN A 230 33.01 8.13 2.76
CA ASN A 230 32.17 8.53 1.64
C ASN A 230 31.53 7.36 0.87
N GLU A 231 32.14 6.16 0.93
CA GLU A 231 31.62 4.91 0.35
C GLU A 231 30.53 4.27 1.23
N THR A 232 30.25 4.81 2.42
CA THR A 232 29.15 4.33 3.25
C THR A 232 27.82 4.69 2.58
N HIS A 233 27.00 3.67 2.34
CA HIS A 233 25.69 3.80 1.70
C HIS A 233 24.61 3.79 2.78
N VAL A 234 23.84 4.88 2.87
CA VAL A 234 22.69 4.97 3.77
C VAL A 234 21.43 4.92 2.92
N VAL A 235 20.51 4.01 3.21
CA VAL A 235 19.24 3.84 2.49
C VAL A 235 18.06 3.96 3.44
N ILE A 236 16.95 4.51 2.94
CA ILE A 236 15.69 4.63 3.68
C ILE A 236 14.84 3.40 3.34
N ALA A 237 14.36 2.70 4.36
CA ALA A 237 13.32 1.68 4.25
C ALA A 237 12.04 2.23 4.90
N GLY A 238 11.21 2.87 4.07
CA GLY A 238 9.89 3.37 4.46
C GLY A 238 8.89 2.24 4.74
N LEU A 239 7.78 2.57 5.40
CA LEU A 239 6.70 1.62 5.72
C LEU A 239 7.19 0.39 6.51
N THR A 240 8.11 0.59 7.45
CA THR A 240 8.69 -0.50 8.26
C THR A 240 8.24 -0.47 9.72
N ASN A 241 8.06 -1.66 10.31
CA ASN A 241 7.71 -1.89 11.71
C ASN A 241 6.31 -1.43 12.15
N THR A 242 5.87 -0.22 11.78
CA THR A 242 4.51 0.28 11.93
C THR A 242 4.23 1.36 10.88
N TYR A 243 3.05 1.97 10.92
CA TYR A 243 2.65 3.04 10.01
C TYR A 243 2.17 4.28 10.78
N SER A 244 2.79 5.42 10.49
CA SER A 244 2.48 6.72 11.09
C SER A 244 2.24 7.80 10.03
N GLN A 245 1.61 7.43 8.91
CA GLN A 245 1.31 8.33 7.80
C GLN A 245 2.59 8.95 7.18
N TYR A 246 2.55 10.21 6.79
CA TYR A 246 3.59 10.91 6.05
C TYR A 246 4.57 11.67 6.94
N ILE A 247 5.76 11.92 6.40
CA ILE A 247 6.77 12.79 7.00
C ILE A 247 7.24 13.77 5.94
N ALA A 248 6.73 15.00 6.02
CA ALA A 248 7.17 16.13 5.22
C ALA A 248 8.30 16.91 5.90
N THR A 249 9.08 17.67 5.12
CA THR A 249 9.97 18.68 5.70
C THR A 249 9.17 19.82 6.34
N PHE A 250 9.80 20.65 7.17
CA PHE A 250 9.15 21.83 7.76
C PHE A 250 8.58 22.78 6.69
N GLU A 251 9.29 22.92 5.57
CA GLU A 251 8.91 23.79 4.45
C GLU A 251 7.75 23.21 3.64
N GLU A 252 7.78 21.91 3.36
CA GLU A 252 6.68 21.19 2.73
C GLU A 252 5.44 21.19 3.63
N TYR A 253 5.63 21.01 4.93
CA TYR A 253 4.56 21.02 5.94
C TYR A 253 3.75 22.33 5.90
N LYS A 254 4.39 23.47 5.67
CA LYS A 254 3.69 24.76 5.56
C LYS A 254 2.70 24.82 4.41
N GLN A 255 2.88 24.00 3.37
CA GLN A 255 2.01 24.02 2.19
C GLN A 255 0.69 23.26 2.41
N GLN A 256 0.61 22.41 3.46
CA GLN A 256 -0.60 21.65 3.81
C GLN A 256 -1.28 20.89 2.64
N ARG A 257 -0.48 20.45 1.65
CA ARG A 257 -0.86 19.40 0.70
C ARG A 257 -1.06 18.06 1.42
N TYR A 258 -1.48 17.02 0.70
CA TYR A 258 -1.87 15.74 1.30
C TYR A 258 -0.82 15.18 2.30
N GLU A 259 0.46 15.15 1.92
CA GLU A 259 1.55 14.59 2.72
C GLU A 259 1.84 15.46 3.96
N ALA A 260 1.76 16.79 3.79
CA ALA A 260 1.94 17.76 4.87
C ALA A 260 0.78 17.73 5.88
N ALA A 261 -0.46 17.65 5.39
CA ALA A 261 -1.66 17.49 6.21
C ALA A 261 -1.66 16.13 6.93
N SER A 262 -1.06 15.12 6.32
CA SER A 262 -0.89 13.76 6.88
C SER A 262 0.37 13.59 7.74
N THR A 263 1.18 14.63 7.94
CA THR A 263 2.33 14.58 8.86
C THR A 263 1.86 14.72 10.30
N LEU A 264 1.62 13.60 10.98
CA LEU A 264 0.83 13.52 12.22
C LEU A 264 1.34 14.40 13.36
N TYR A 265 2.65 14.37 13.66
CA TYR A 265 3.21 14.93 14.90
C TYR A 265 3.69 16.37 14.76
N GLY A 266 3.10 17.12 13.82
CA GLY A 266 3.35 18.54 13.64
C GLY A 266 4.56 18.88 12.76
N PRO A 267 4.89 20.18 12.66
CA PRO A 267 5.88 20.70 11.71
C PRO A 267 7.32 20.21 11.97
N HIS A 268 7.61 19.74 13.17
CA HIS A 268 8.93 19.28 13.59
C HIS A 268 9.07 17.75 13.61
N THR A 269 8.14 17.02 13.00
CA THR A 269 8.17 15.56 12.89
C THR A 269 9.48 15.05 12.27
N LEU A 270 9.89 15.61 11.12
CA LEU A 270 11.16 15.23 10.48
C LEU A 270 12.37 15.58 11.35
N SER A 271 12.37 16.74 11.99
CA SER A 271 13.47 17.16 12.88
C SER A 271 13.64 16.18 14.05
N ALA A 272 12.54 15.68 14.62
CA ALA A 272 12.56 14.64 15.64
C ALA A 272 13.18 13.35 15.09
N TYR A 273 12.73 12.86 13.92
CA TYR A 273 13.33 11.68 13.30
C TYR A 273 14.84 11.85 13.08
N ILE A 274 15.30 12.95 12.51
CA ILE A 274 16.73 13.23 12.30
C ILE A 274 17.47 13.19 13.64
N GLN A 275 16.97 13.87 14.67
CA GLN A 275 17.59 13.88 15.99
C GLN A 275 17.74 12.46 16.57
N GLU A 276 16.66 11.67 16.55
CA GLU A 276 16.66 10.34 17.15
C GLU A 276 17.50 9.34 16.35
N PHE A 277 17.49 9.39 15.02
CA PHE A 277 18.38 8.58 14.19
C PHE A 277 19.86 8.95 14.36
N LYS A 278 20.19 10.23 14.58
CA LYS A 278 21.56 10.64 14.93
C LYS A 278 22.00 10.02 16.26
N LYS A 279 21.11 9.91 17.24
CA LYS A 279 21.40 9.21 18.51
C LYS A 279 21.65 7.72 18.26
N LEU A 280 20.83 7.06 17.42
CA LEU A 280 21.05 5.66 17.06
C LEU A 280 22.39 5.44 16.34
N ALA A 281 22.74 6.33 15.40
CA ALA A 281 23.99 6.28 14.66
C ALA A 281 25.21 6.42 15.59
N ARG A 282 25.18 7.34 16.55
CA ARG A 282 26.26 7.47 17.56
C ARG A 282 26.37 6.23 18.44
N ALA A 283 25.24 5.72 18.95
CA ALA A 283 25.23 4.51 19.76
C ALA A 283 25.75 3.28 18.97
N MET A 284 25.53 3.23 17.66
CA MET A 284 26.10 2.21 16.78
C MET A 284 27.62 2.33 16.70
N VAL A 285 28.14 3.53 16.45
CA VAL A 285 29.59 3.79 16.35
C VAL A 285 30.31 3.53 17.67
N GLU A 286 29.72 3.94 18.79
CA GLU A 286 30.30 3.78 20.13
C GLU A 286 30.17 2.34 20.66
N GLY A 287 29.46 1.46 19.96
CA GLY A 287 29.19 0.09 20.42
C GLY A 287 28.29 0.03 21.66
N ILE A 288 27.56 1.10 21.96
CA ILE A 288 26.70 1.20 23.14
C ILE A 288 25.34 0.59 22.82
N ASN A 289 24.92 -0.37 23.65
CA ASN A 289 23.53 -0.81 23.67
C ASN A 289 22.66 0.30 24.26
N ILE A 290 21.60 0.69 23.57
CA ILE A 290 20.69 1.74 24.03
C ILE A 290 19.94 1.20 25.26
N PRO A 291 20.21 1.71 26.48
CA PRO A 291 19.69 1.10 27.72
C PRO A 291 18.20 1.37 27.94
N LEU A 292 17.65 2.37 27.25
CA LEU A 292 16.24 2.74 27.33
C LEU A 292 15.43 1.84 26.39
N LYS A 293 14.84 0.77 26.94
CA LYS A 293 13.55 0.31 26.44
C LYS A 293 12.62 1.50 26.57
N GLY A 294 12.41 2.24 25.49
CA GLY A 294 11.37 3.25 25.46
C GLY A 294 10.00 2.62 25.76
N PRO A 295 8.94 3.45 25.79
CA PRO A 295 7.60 2.94 26.09
C PRO A 295 7.24 1.78 25.16
N SER A 296 6.55 0.77 25.70
CA SER A 296 6.04 -0.32 24.86
C SER A 296 4.78 0.14 24.12
N PRO A 297 4.59 -0.23 22.84
CA PRO A 297 3.35 0.06 22.14
C PRO A 297 2.18 -0.69 22.78
N PRO A 298 0.95 -0.15 22.73
CA PRO A 298 -0.23 -0.83 23.26
C PRO A 298 -0.58 -2.07 22.44
N ASP A 299 -1.04 -3.13 23.12
CA ASP A 299 -1.66 -4.30 22.48
C ASP A 299 -3.17 -4.09 22.40
N LEU A 300 -3.70 -4.00 21.18
CA LEU A 300 -5.12 -3.77 20.91
C LEU A 300 -5.83 -5.01 20.36
N SER A 301 -5.18 -6.18 20.34
CA SER A 301 -5.68 -7.39 19.68
C SER A 301 -7.02 -7.89 20.25
N SER A 302 -7.27 -7.71 21.54
CA SER A 302 -8.47 -8.18 22.22
C SER A 302 -9.70 -7.27 22.09
N VAL A 303 -9.54 -6.06 21.54
CA VAL A 303 -10.60 -5.02 21.52
C VAL A 303 -10.99 -4.56 20.10
N GLN A 304 -10.49 -5.24 19.07
CA GLN A 304 -10.77 -4.88 17.67
C GLN A 304 -12.26 -5.04 17.33
N ILE A 305 -12.87 -3.98 16.80
CA ILE A 305 -14.25 -4.00 16.33
C ILE A 305 -14.28 -4.36 14.84
N LYS A 306 -15.08 -5.36 14.46
CA LYS A 306 -15.28 -5.76 13.06
C LYS A 306 -16.72 -5.48 12.63
N LEU A 307 -16.91 -4.45 11.80
CA LEU A 307 -18.22 -4.08 11.26
C LEU A 307 -18.57 -4.80 9.95
N LEU A 308 -17.57 -5.35 9.25
CA LEU A 308 -17.80 -6.12 8.03
C LEU A 308 -18.24 -7.54 8.37
N LEU A 309 -19.52 -7.83 8.10
CA LEU A 309 -20.09 -9.16 8.26
C LEU A 309 -19.38 -10.18 7.34
N GLY A 310 -19.25 -11.41 7.84
CA GLY A 310 -18.79 -12.55 7.06
C GLY A 310 -19.90 -13.08 6.14
N PRO A 311 -19.56 -13.88 5.14
CA PRO A 311 -20.56 -14.59 4.34
C PRO A 311 -21.32 -15.62 5.22
N PHE A 312 -22.64 -15.74 5.02
CA PHE A 312 -23.54 -16.51 5.89
C PHE A 312 -23.79 -17.96 5.43
N GLY A 313 -23.50 -18.25 4.17
CA GLY A 313 -23.79 -19.50 3.49
C GLY A 313 -24.18 -19.23 2.03
N ASP A 314 -23.67 -20.06 1.12
CA ASP A 314 -23.97 -19.98 -0.32
C ASP A 314 -24.58 -21.30 -0.80
N SER A 315 -25.47 -21.21 -1.77
CA SER A 315 -26.03 -22.39 -2.44
C SER A 315 -26.28 -22.05 -3.90
N PRO A 316 -25.83 -22.91 -4.85
CA PRO A 316 -25.99 -22.66 -6.27
C PRO A 316 -27.48 -22.77 -6.66
N PRO A 317 -27.85 -22.38 -7.89
CA PRO A 317 -29.18 -22.65 -8.43
C PRO A 317 -29.58 -24.13 -8.33
N GLU A 318 -30.88 -24.40 -8.34
CA GLU A 318 -31.40 -25.77 -8.31
C GLU A 318 -30.86 -26.59 -9.49
N GLY A 319 -30.36 -27.79 -9.21
CA GLY A 319 -29.77 -28.68 -10.21
C GLY A 319 -28.33 -28.35 -10.64
N ILE A 320 -27.76 -27.25 -10.13
CA ILE A 320 -26.39 -26.80 -10.42
C ILE A 320 -25.47 -27.09 -9.22
N LYS A 321 -24.19 -27.35 -9.49
CA LYS A 321 -23.13 -27.46 -8.48
C LYS A 321 -22.15 -26.29 -8.63
N PHE A 322 -21.51 -25.91 -7.52
CA PHE A 322 -20.38 -24.99 -7.59
C PHE A 322 -19.25 -25.59 -8.45
N GLY A 323 -18.69 -24.79 -9.33
CA GLY A 323 -17.74 -25.22 -10.37
C GLY A 323 -18.39 -25.54 -11.72
N ASP A 324 -19.73 -25.66 -11.79
CA ASP A 324 -20.40 -25.81 -13.08
C ASP A 324 -20.28 -24.51 -13.91
N ILE A 325 -20.20 -24.67 -15.23
CA ILE A 325 -20.09 -23.56 -16.17
C ILE A 325 -21.45 -22.86 -16.30
N LYS A 326 -21.45 -21.53 -16.18
CA LYS A 326 -22.57 -20.67 -16.56
C LYS A 326 -22.44 -20.21 -18.01
N GLU A 327 -21.26 -19.75 -18.40
CA GLU A 327 -20.92 -19.31 -19.75
C GLU A 327 -19.57 -19.93 -20.13
N ASP A 328 -19.57 -20.77 -21.16
CA ASP A 328 -18.36 -21.46 -21.62
C ASP A 328 -17.55 -20.60 -22.60
N ILE A 329 -16.43 -21.14 -23.09
CA ILE A 329 -15.54 -20.49 -24.06
C ILE A 329 -16.33 -20.00 -25.28
N SER A 330 -16.25 -18.69 -25.51
CA SER A 330 -16.73 -18.07 -26.75
C SER A 330 -15.67 -18.22 -27.84
N PHE A 331 -15.86 -19.17 -28.74
CA PHE A 331 -14.88 -19.46 -29.79
C PHE A 331 -14.82 -18.35 -30.85
N PRO A 332 -13.62 -17.92 -31.28
CA PRO A 332 -13.47 -17.04 -32.44
C PRO A 332 -13.90 -17.74 -33.72
N LYS A 333 -14.13 -16.96 -34.79
CA LYS A 333 -14.64 -17.48 -36.07
C LYS A 333 -13.69 -18.51 -36.70
N GLU A 334 -12.39 -18.34 -36.50
CA GLU A 334 -11.36 -19.26 -36.99
C GLU A 334 -11.32 -20.59 -36.22
N GLY A 335 -11.98 -20.68 -35.05
CA GLY A 335 -12.03 -21.87 -34.21
C GLY A 335 -10.82 -22.09 -33.31
N TYR A 336 -9.85 -21.17 -33.31
CA TYR A 336 -8.68 -21.15 -32.44
C TYR A 336 -8.36 -19.72 -32.02
N PHE A 337 -7.76 -19.57 -30.85
CA PHE A 337 -7.26 -18.29 -30.38
C PHE A 337 -5.82 -18.07 -30.85
N THR A 338 -5.45 -16.81 -31.03
CA THR A 338 -4.10 -16.35 -31.32
C THR A 338 -3.52 -15.61 -30.13
N LYS A 339 -2.21 -15.36 -30.15
CA LYS A 339 -1.51 -14.60 -29.11
C LYS A 339 -2.03 -13.17 -29.07
N GLY A 340 -2.35 -12.68 -27.88
CA GLY A 340 -3.03 -11.41 -27.65
C GLY A 340 -4.55 -11.50 -27.63
N ASP A 341 -5.15 -12.62 -28.04
CA ASP A 341 -6.59 -12.83 -27.83
C ASP A 341 -6.89 -13.11 -26.35
N THR A 342 -8.13 -12.90 -25.94
CA THR A 342 -8.61 -13.20 -24.59
C THR A 342 -9.59 -14.37 -24.64
N SER A 343 -9.27 -15.45 -23.93
CA SER A 343 -10.22 -16.54 -23.66
C SER A 343 -10.91 -16.31 -22.32
N CYS A 344 -12.20 -16.65 -22.23
CA CYS A 344 -13.00 -16.36 -21.04
C CYS A 344 -14.04 -17.45 -20.77
N ALA A 345 -14.24 -17.81 -19.50
CA ALA A 345 -15.32 -18.67 -19.03
C ALA A 345 -15.83 -18.20 -17.67
N THR A 346 -17.13 -18.33 -17.45
CA THR A 346 -17.79 -17.99 -16.17
C THR A 346 -18.37 -19.23 -15.51
N PHE A 347 -18.08 -19.39 -14.22
CA PHE A 347 -18.49 -20.51 -13.38
C PHE A 347 -19.46 -20.05 -12.29
N TRP A 348 -20.40 -20.91 -11.92
CA TRP A 348 -21.13 -20.77 -10.67
C TRP A 348 -20.17 -20.98 -9.50
N SER A 349 -20.04 -19.97 -8.65
CA SER A 349 -19.00 -19.94 -7.62
C SER A 349 -19.53 -19.44 -6.28
N ALA A 350 -18.88 -19.87 -5.21
CA ALA A 350 -19.18 -19.38 -3.86
C ALA A 350 -18.30 -18.15 -3.54
N ASN A 351 -18.59 -17.49 -2.43
CA ASN A 351 -17.85 -16.33 -1.96
C ASN A 351 -16.39 -16.72 -1.63
N PRO A 352 -15.38 -16.06 -2.23
CA PRO A 352 -13.97 -16.39 -2.00
C PRO A 352 -13.52 -16.13 -0.55
N ARG A 353 -14.32 -15.44 0.27
CA ARG A 353 -14.01 -15.20 1.68
C ARG A 353 -14.18 -16.44 2.57
N TYR A 354 -14.71 -17.56 2.06
CA TYR A 354 -14.81 -18.80 2.84
C TYR A 354 -13.45 -19.46 3.11
N ASP A 355 -12.54 -19.40 2.14
CA ASP A 355 -11.16 -19.84 2.26
C ASP A 355 -10.33 -19.01 1.29
N LEU A 356 -9.22 -18.44 1.76
CA LEU A 356 -8.33 -17.63 0.93
C LEU A 356 -7.49 -18.47 -0.03
N LEU A 357 -7.51 -19.81 0.11
CA LEU A 357 -6.69 -20.75 -0.65
C LEU A 357 -5.22 -20.33 -0.64
N THR A 358 -4.71 -19.93 0.53
CA THR A 358 -3.32 -19.45 0.65
C THR A 358 -2.33 -20.53 0.23
N GLU A 359 -1.40 -20.17 -0.66
CA GLU A 359 -0.45 -21.09 -1.33
C GLU A 359 -1.13 -22.11 -2.26
N GLY A 360 -2.42 -21.93 -2.56
CA GLY A 360 -3.16 -22.54 -3.66
C GLY A 360 -3.53 -21.51 -4.72
N THR A 361 -4.56 -21.79 -5.50
CA THR A 361 -5.03 -20.91 -6.58
C THR A 361 -6.55 -21.03 -6.73
N PHE A 362 -7.22 -19.96 -7.15
CA PHE A 362 -8.63 -19.95 -7.55
C PHE A 362 -8.83 -20.15 -9.05
N ALA A 363 -7.80 -19.91 -9.87
CA ALA A 363 -7.87 -19.98 -11.32
C ALA A 363 -6.56 -20.50 -11.92
N ALA A 364 -6.65 -21.46 -12.83
CA ALA A 364 -5.50 -21.94 -13.58
C ALA A 364 -5.83 -22.09 -15.06
N VAL A 365 -4.82 -21.93 -15.90
CA VAL A 365 -4.83 -22.34 -17.30
C VAL A 365 -4.08 -23.65 -17.39
N GLU A 366 -4.75 -24.70 -17.84
CA GLU A 366 -4.13 -26.01 -18.04
C GLU A 366 -3.90 -26.26 -19.53
N ARG A 367 -2.71 -26.75 -19.89
CA ARG A 367 -2.37 -27.21 -21.25
C ARG A 367 -2.38 -28.72 -21.32
N LEU A 368 -2.95 -29.27 -22.38
CA LEU A 368 -2.93 -30.70 -22.67
C LEU A 368 -1.54 -31.12 -23.15
N GLN A 369 -0.91 -32.07 -22.46
CA GLN A 369 0.37 -32.67 -22.81
C GLN A 369 0.22 -34.19 -22.78
N GLY A 370 0.23 -34.82 -23.97
CA GLY A 370 -0.18 -36.22 -24.11
C GLY A 370 -1.64 -36.38 -23.70
N GLU A 371 -1.89 -37.21 -22.68
CA GLU A 371 -3.23 -37.45 -22.12
C GLU A 371 -3.49 -36.67 -20.81
N ARG A 372 -2.56 -35.79 -20.40
CA ARG A 372 -2.64 -35.10 -19.10
C ARG A 372 -2.77 -33.59 -19.26
N TRP A 373 -3.60 -33.00 -18.41
CA TRP A 373 -3.70 -31.56 -18.24
C TRP A 373 -2.67 -31.09 -17.22
N ILE A 374 -1.87 -30.08 -17.58
CA ILE A 374 -0.82 -29.52 -16.74
C ILE A 374 -1.07 -28.03 -16.60
N ALA A 375 -1.17 -27.53 -15.37
CA ALA A 375 -1.25 -26.09 -15.09
C ALA A 375 0.02 -25.40 -15.59
N VAL A 376 -0.16 -24.38 -16.41
CA VAL A 376 0.93 -23.60 -17.02
C VAL A 376 0.81 -22.10 -16.71
N TYR A 377 -0.37 -21.65 -16.28
CA TYR A 377 -0.57 -20.34 -15.67
C TYR A 377 -1.53 -20.48 -14.48
N ASP A 378 -1.40 -19.62 -13.48
CA ASP A 378 -2.31 -19.50 -12.34
C ASP A 378 -2.66 -18.03 -12.03
N ASP A 379 -3.40 -17.79 -10.94
CA ASP A 379 -3.87 -16.46 -10.54
C ASP A 379 -2.79 -15.54 -9.94
N ASP A 380 -1.52 -15.96 -9.96
CA ASP A 380 -0.35 -15.10 -9.73
C ASP A 380 0.24 -14.55 -11.06
N ASP A 381 -0.17 -15.09 -12.22
CA ASP A 381 0.25 -14.62 -13.52
C ASP A 381 -0.51 -13.36 -13.97
N LEU A 382 0.22 -12.34 -14.43
CA LEU A 382 -0.35 -11.07 -14.91
C LEU A 382 -1.31 -11.21 -16.11
N SER A 383 -1.30 -12.36 -16.78
CA SER A 383 -2.18 -12.67 -17.92
C SER A 383 -3.50 -13.33 -17.53
N LEU A 384 -3.66 -13.78 -16.27
CA LEU A 384 -4.84 -14.50 -15.81
C LEU A 384 -5.62 -13.70 -14.77
N PHE A 385 -6.90 -13.46 -15.04
CA PHE A 385 -7.76 -12.66 -14.20
C PHE A 385 -8.91 -13.50 -13.67
N LEU A 386 -9.10 -13.46 -12.35
CA LEU A 386 -10.31 -13.96 -11.70
C LEU A 386 -11.18 -12.77 -11.26
N LYS A 387 -12.39 -12.69 -11.79
CA LYS A 387 -13.38 -11.69 -11.42
C LYS A 387 -14.55 -12.36 -10.72
N TRP A 388 -14.68 -12.11 -9.41
CA TRP A 388 -15.84 -12.60 -8.64
C TRP A 388 -16.90 -11.50 -8.51
N LYS A 389 -18.15 -11.86 -8.76
CA LYS A 389 -19.31 -10.97 -8.54
C LYS A 389 -20.52 -11.73 -8.07
N VAL A 390 -21.42 -11.02 -7.41
CA VAL A 390 -22.79 -11.49 -7.19
C VAL A 390 -23.63 -11.05 -8.39
N ASP A 391 -24.33 -11.98 -9.02
CA ASP A 391 -25.31 -11.67 -10.05
C ASP A 391 -26.52 -11.00 -9.40
N ASN A 392 -26.79 -9.73 -9.76
CA ASN A 392 -27.88 -8.93 -9.19
C ASN A 392 -29.27 -9.54 -9.45
N SER A 393 -29.41 -10.39 -10.48
CA SER A 393 -30.69 -11.01 -10.82
C SER A 393 -30.98 -12.26 -9.99
N SER A 394 -29.97 -13.12 -9.82
CA SER A 394 -30.10 -14.42 -9.15
C SER A 394 -29.59 -14.42 -7.71
N TYR A 395 -28.88 -13.36 -7.29
CA TYR A 395 -28.14 -13.25 -6.01
C TYR A 395 -27.12 -14.38 -5.80
N GLN A 396 -26.65 -14.97 -6.90
CA GLN A 396 -25.70 -16.07 -6.92
C GLN A 396 -24.29 -15.58 -7.21
N GLY A 397 -23.30 -16.22 -6.62
CA GLY A 397 -21.89 -15.93 -6.88
C GLY A 397 -21.45 -16.48 -8.24
N LEU A 398 -20.66 -15.68 -8.95
CA LEU A 398 -20.06 -16.02 -10.24
C LEU A 398 -18.57 -15.73 -10.20
N ALA A 399 -17.78 -16.64 -10.75
CA ALA A 399 -16.36 -16.46 -10.99
C ALA A 399 -16.11 -16.47 -12.50
N THR A 400 -15.66 -15.35 -13.05
CA THR A 400 -15.23 -15.24 -14.44
C THR A 400 -13.72 -15.32 -14.49
N ILE A 401 -13.20 -16.28 -15.26
CA ILE A 401 -11.76 -16.41 -15.54
C ILE A 401 -11.51 -15.86 -16.94
N GLU A 402 -10.64 -14.88 -17.05
CA GLU A 402 -10.17 -14.31 -18.31
C GLU A 402 -8.67 -14.55 -18.45
N TRP A 403 -8.25 -15.16 -19.56
CA TRP A 403 -6.84 -15.37 -19.88
C TRP A 403 -6.48 -14.61 -21.14
N GLU A 404 -5.70 -13.55 -20.98
CA GLU A 404 -5.04 -12.83 -22.08
C GLU A 404 -3.84 -13.66 -22.54
N ILE A 405 -3.92 -14.23 -23.74
CA ILE A 405 -2.95 -15.24 -24.18
C ILE A 405 -1.60 -14.56 -24.44
N PRO A 406 -0.55 -14.86 -23.65
CA PRO A 406 0.73 -14.16 -23.76
C PRO A 406 1.48 -14.54 -25.06
N ASN A 407 2.39 -13.68 -25.51
CA ASN A 407 3.18 -13.93 -26.72
C ASN A 407 4.07 -15.17 -26.60
N GLU A 408 4.46 -15.50 -25.37
CA GLU A 408 5.29 -16.64 -25.00
C GLU A 408 4.49 -17.94 -24.90
N ALA A 409 3.15 -17.88 -24.99
CA ALA A 409 2.31 -19.07 -24.99
C ALA A 409 2.69 -19.99 -26.14
N VAL A 410 2.82 -21.28 -25.83
CA VAL A 410 3.13 -22.31 -26.83
C VAL A 410 1.85 -22.77 -27.50
N SER A 411 1.85 -22.94 -28.81
CA SER A 411 0.67 -23.46 -29.52
C SER A 411 0.26 -24.83 -28.97
N GLY A 412 -1.05 -25.06 -28.79
CA GLY A 412 -1.56 -26.27 -28.14
C GLY A 412 -3.02 -26.16 -27.75
N VAL A 413 -3.49 -27.15 -26.98
CA VAL A 413 -4.86 -27.20 -26.48
C VAL A 413 -4.86 -26.86 -25.00
N TYR A 414 -5.73 -25.93 -24.61
CA TYR A 414 -5.83 -25.33 -23.29
C TYR A 414 -7.25 -25.47 -22.72
N ARG A 415 -7.39 -25.31 -21.41
CA ARG A 415 -8.67 -25.10 -20.72
C ARG A 415 -8.48 -24.20 -19.51
N LEU A 416 -9.55 -23.51 -19.11
CA LEU A 416 -9.61 -22.73 -17.88
C LEU A 416 -10.13 -23.62 -16.76
N LYS A 417 -9.52 -23.52 -15.57
CA LYS A 417 -9.89 -24.30 -14.40
C LYS A 417 -10.12 -23.38 -13.21
N HIS A 418 -11.26 -23.55 -12.56
CA HIS A 418 -11.66 -22.80 -11.38
C HIS A 418 -11.59 -23.69 -10.14
N PHE A 419 -11.08 -23.14 -9.05
CA PHE A 419 -11.07 -23.76 -7.73
C PHE A 419 -11.75 -22.83 -6.74
N GLY A 420 -12.48 -23.41 -5.78
CA GLY A 420 -13.12 -22.60 -4.75
C GLY A 420 -13.52 -23.41 -3.53
N ALA A 421 -13.93 -22.67 -2.51
CA ALA A 421 -14.42 -23.17 -1.25
C ALA A 421 -15.85 -22.67 -1.01
N THR A 422 -16.71 -23.53 -0.48
CA THR A 422 -18.10 -23.21 -0.20
C THR A 422 -18.50 -23.67 1.19
N ARG A 423 -19.52 -23.02 1.74
CA ARG A 423 -20.21 -23.41 2.97
C ARG A 423 -21.70 -23.19 2.78
N VAL A 424 -22.51 -24.16 3.16
CA VAL A 424 -23.99 -24.05 3.06
C VAL A 424 -24.54 -23.11 4.13
N THR A 425 -23.96 -23.12 5.33
CA THR A 425 -24.31 -22.22 6.44
C THR A 425 -23.06 -21.88 7.25
N ILE A 426 -23.16 -20.89 8.14
CA ILE A 426 -22.10 -20.53 9.09
C ILE A 426 -21.69 -21.66 10.05
N LEU A 427 -22.49 -22.71 10.20
CA LEU A 427 -22.17 -23.89 11.01
C LEU A 427 -21.64 -25.06 10.16
N SER A 428 -21.84 -25.02 8.85
CA SER A 428 -21.40 -26.09 7.93
C SER A 428 -19.88 -26.10 7.78
N PRO A 429 -19.24 -27.28 7.63
CA PRO A 429 -17.83 -27.35 7.27
C PRO A 429 -17.59 -26.75 5.88
N ILE A 430 -16.34 -26.33 5.63
CA ILE A 430 -15.90 -25.92 4.29
C ILE A 430 -15.84 -27.15 3.39
N SER A 431 -16.37 -27.02 2.18
CA SER A 431 -16.24 -27.99 1.10
C SER A 431 -15.55 -27.34 -0.09
N TYR A 432 -14.68 -28.06 -0.77
CA TYR A 432 -13.96 -27.57 -1.94
C TYR A 432 -14.61 -28.07 -3.23
N PHE A 433 -14.56 -27.25 -4.27
CA PHE A 433 -15.08 -27.59 -5.58
C PHE A 433 -14.08 -27.19 -6.67
N VAL A 434 -14.24 -27.83 -7.83
CA VAL A 434 -13.47 -27.54 -9.04
C VAL A 434 -14.39 -27.46 -10.24
N GLY A 435 -14.10 -26.55 -11.15
CA GLY A 435 -14.75 -26.38 -12.44
C GLY A 435 -13.72 -26.37 -13.56
N ALA A 436 -14.08 -26.81 -14.75
CA ALA A 436 -13.23 -26.70 -15.93
C ALA A 436 -14.07 -26.31 -17.15
N SER A 437 -13.55 -25.38 -17.96
CA SER A 437 -14.16 -24.99 -19.23
C SER A 437 -14.04 -26.09 -20.28
N SER A 438 -14.74 -25.92 -21.41
CA SER A 438 -14.39 -26.64 -22.63
C SER A 438 -12.94 -26.36 -23.06
N ALA A 439 -12.34 -27.32 -23.75
CA ALA A 439 -10.99 -27.19 -24.29
C ALA A 439 -10.98 -26.28 -25.55
N PHE A 440 -9.93 -25.50 -25.73
CA PHE A 440 -9.75 -24.61 -26.88
C PHE A 440 -8.31 -24.64 -27.40
N ALA A 441 -8.13 -24.37 -28.68
CA ALA A 441 -6.81 -24.35 -29.32
C ALA A 441 -6.22 -22.93 -29.31
N VAL A 442 -4.91 -22.84 -29.12
CA VAL A 442 -4.10 -21.63 -29.30
C VAL A 442 -3.06 -21.91 -30.38
N GLN A 443 -2.94 -21.04 -31.39
CA GLN A 443 -1.99 -21.18 -32.49
C GLN A 443 -0.96 -20.07 -32.54
#